data_AF-A0A853EYG5-F1
#
_entry.id   AF-A0A853EYG5-F1
#
_cell.length_a   1.000
_cell.length_b   1.000
_cell.length_c   1.000
_cell.angle_alpha   90.00
_cell.angle_beta   90.00
_cell.angle_gamma   90.00
#
_symmetry.space_group_name_H-M   'P 1'
#
loop_
_entity.id
_entity.type
_entity.pdbx_description
1 polymer ?
#
loop_
_entity_poly.entity_id
_entity_poly.type
_entity_poly.pdbx_seq_one_letter_code
_entity_poly.pdbx_strand_id
1 'polypeptide(L)' 'MRVVRGAPDDVEVAALVASLAAVASRDVEPATEAAPRSEWARPLRAVHATRAAGADAWRWSLR' A
#
# COMPACT_ATOMS: atom_id res chain seq x y z
N MET A 1 5.05 -5.38 -8.06
CA MET A 1 4.61 -3.97 -7.94
C MET A 1 5.71 -3.09 -8.51
N ARG A 2 5.41 -2.23 -9.50
CA ARG A 2 6.39 -1.30 -10.09
C ARG A 2 6.07 0.11 -9.60
N VAL A 3 7.08 0.85 -9.14
CA VAL A 3 6.93 2.26 -8.77
C VAL A 3 7.24 3.10 -10.00
N VAL A 4 6.26 3.91 -10.45
CA VAL A 4 6.48 4.94 -11.47
C VAL A 4 7.09 6.16 -10.78
N ARG A 5 8.19 6.69 -11.32
CA ARG A 5 8.90 7.88 -10.82
C ARG A 5 8.65 9.05 -11.78
N GLY A 6 8.59 10.29 -11.29
CA GLY A 6 8.33 11.49 -12.09
C GLY A 6 7.20 12.35 -11.51
N ALA A 7 6.68 13.29 -12.30
CA ALA A 7 5.46 14.04 -12.02
C ALA A 7 4.36 13.57 -12.99
N PRO A 8 3.61 12.51 -12.65
CA PRO A 8 2.55 12.00 -13.52
C PRO A 8 1.42 13.02 -13.64
N ASP A 9 0.78 13.07 -14.80
CA ASP A 9 -0.40 13.90 -14.99
C ASP A 9 -1.69 13.22 -14.45
N ASP A 10 -2.77 13.99 -14.35
CA ASP A 10 -4.04 13.49 -13.80
C ASP A 10 -4.63 12.32 -14.60
N VAL A 11 -4.40 12.28 -15.93
CA VAL A 11 -4.89 11.21 -16.80
C VAL A 11 -4.10 9.93 -16.53
N GLU A 12 -2.78 10.03 -16.38
CA GLU A 12 -1.91 8.91 -16.02
C GLU A 12 -2.24 8.37 -14.62
N VAL A 13 -2.51 9.24 -13.65
CA VAL A 13 -2.95 8.85 -12.30
C VAL A 13 -4.29 8.12 -12.37
N ALA A 14 -5.26 8.65 -13.13
CA ALA A 14 -6.56 8.02 -13.31
C ALA A 14 -6.44 6.64 -13.98
N ALA A 15 -5.62 6.52 -15.02
CA ALA A 15 -5.37 5.25 -15.70
C ALA A 15 -4.75 4.22 -14.75
N LEU A 16 -3.81 4.63 -13.89
CA LEU A 16 -3.21 3.75 -12.89
C LEU A 16 -4.26 3.26 -11.88
N VAL A 17 -5.06 4.16 -11.33
CA VAL A 17 -6.13 3.82 -10.37
C VAL A 17 -7.18 2.91 -11.02
N ALA A 18 -7.61 3.22 -12.24
CA ALA A 18 -8.56 2.40 -12.98
C ALA A 18 -8.00 0.99 -13.25
N SER A 19 -6.72 0.88 -13.61
CA SER A 19 -6.06 -0.43 -13.80
C SER A 19 -6.00 -1.23 -12.49
N LEU A 20 -5.73 -0.58 -11.37
CA LEU A 20 -5.71 -1.22 -10.05
C LEU A 20 -7.11 -1.67 -9.63
N ALA A 21 -8.12 -0.81 -9.79
CA ALA A 21 -9.51 -1.14 -9.51
C ALA A 21 -9.99 -2.31 -10.36
N ALA A 22 -9.68 -2.31 -11.66
CA ALA A 22 -10.01 -3.41 -12.57
C ALA A 22 -9.35 -4.74 -12.15
N VAL A 23 -8.10 -4.71 -11.67
CA VAL A 23 -7.44 -5.91 -11.12
C VAL A 23 -8.09 -6.36 -9.81
N ALA A 24 -8.47 -5.43 -8.92
CA ALA A 24 -9.09 -5.74 -7.64
C ALA A 24 -10.53 -6.25 -7.76
N SER A 25 -11.26 -5.83 -8.80
CA SER A 25 -12.63 -6.28 -9.09
C SER A 25 -12.70 -7.62 -9.82
N ARG A 26 -11.55 -8.22 -10.18
CA ARG A 26 -11.55 -9.59 -10.69
C ARG A 26 -11.90 -10.53 -9.55
N ASP A 27 -12.97 -11.30 -9.73
CA ASP A 27 -13.25 -12.45 -8.88
C ASP A 27 -12.08 -13.42 -8.97
N VAL A 28 -11.25 -13.41 -7.94
CA VAL A 28 -10.22 -14.40 -7.73
C VAL A 28 -10.92 -15.56 -7.04
N GLU A 29 -11.13 -16.66 -7.77
CA GLU A 29 -11.47 -17.95 -7.14
C GLU A 29 -10.49 -18.16 -5.98
N PRO A 30 -10.98 -18.39 -4.75
CA PRO A 30 -10.12 -18.48 -3.59
C PRO A 30 -9.11 -19.60 -3.86
N ALA A 31 -7.84 -19.23 -3.98
CA ALA A 31 -6.77 -20.19 -4.11
C ALA A 31 -6.86 -21.13 -2.90
N THR A 32 -7.02 -22.43 -3.18
CA THR A 32 -7.07 -23.50 -2.15
C THR A 32 -5.77 -23.55 -1.32
N GLU A 33 -4.70 -22.95 -1.84
CA GLU A 33 -3.43 -22.72 -1.15
C GLU A 33 -3.50 -21.39 -0.39
N ALA A 34 -3.38 -21.42 0.94
CA ALA A 34 -3.34 -20.21 1.75
C ALA A 34 -2.15 -19.33 1.32
N ALA A 35 -2.44 -18.21 0.65
CA ALA A 35 -1.42 -17.29 0.19
C ALA A 35 -0.52 -16.88 1.37
N PRO A 36 0.82 -16.81 1.18
CA PRO A 36 1.73 -16.44 2.24
C PRO A 36 1.35 -15.06 2.80
N ARG A 37 1.22 -14.96 4.12
CA ARG A 37 0.80 -13.73 4.78
C ARG A 37 1.76 -12.60 4.44
N SER A 38 1.24 -11.54 3.81
CA SER A 38 2.01 -10.35 3.45
C SER A 38 2.78 -9.82 4.65
N GLU A 39 4.05 -9.50 4.43
CA GLU A 39 4.91 -8.81 5.41
C GLU A 39 4.32 -7.46 5.85
N TRP A 40 3.54 -6.81 4.98
CA TRP A 40 2.82 -5.57 5.24
C TRP A 40 1.56 -5.75 6.06
N ALA A 41 1.00 -6.97 6.08
CA ALA A 41 -0.13 -7.36 6.93
C ALA A 41 0.32 -7.87 8.31
N ARG A 42 1.64 -7.87 8.58
CA ARG A 42 2.16 -8.18 9.91
C ARG A 42 1.90 -6.98 10.82
N PRO A 43 1.23 -7.17 11.96
CA PRO A 43 1.18 -6.15 12.98
C PRO A 43 2.61 -5.73 13.29
N LEU A 44 2.92 -4.44 13.10
CA LEU A 44 4.20 -3.87 13.50
C LEU A 44 4.33 -4.18 14.99
N ARG A 45 5.17 -5.17 15.35
CA ARG A 45 5.47 -5.51 16.75
C ARG A 45 5.74 -4.19 17.43
N ALA A 46 4.90 -3.88 18.43
CA ALA A 46 4.88 -2.64 19.15
C ALA A 46 6.30 -2.10 19.41
N VAL A 47 6.78 -1.23 18.52
CA VAL A 47 7.88 -0.32 18.82
C VAL A 47 7.23 0.76 19.66
N HIS A 48 6.98 0.37 20.91
CA HIS A 48 6.37 1.14 21.98
C HIS A 48 7.37 2.22 22.43
N ALA A 49 7.66 3.14 21.53
CA ALA A 49 7.91 4.52 21.90
C ALA A 49 6.66 5.25 21.45
N THR A 50 5.99 5.92 22.38
CA THR A 50 4.81 6.75 22.13
C THR A 50 5.13 7.80 21.07
N ARG A 51 4.94 7.45 19.80
CA ARG A 51 5.03 8.40 18.69
C ARG A 51 3.84 9.33 18.86
N ALA A 52 4.13 10.61 19.13
CA ALA A 52 3.10 11.62 19.20
C ALA A 52 2.34 11.61 17.85
N ALA A 53 1.08 11.20 17.89
CA ALA A 53 0.19 11.38 16.76
C ALA A 53 0.07 12.88 16.51
N GLY A 54 0.30 13.31 15.27
CA GLY A 54 0.32 14.72 14.91
C GLY A 54 0.54 14.89 13.41
N ALA A 55 0.29 16.10 12.91
CA ALA A 55 0.41 16.44 11.49
C ALA A 55 1.79 16.08 10.89
N ASP A 56 2.82 16.02 11.73
CA ASP A 56 4.20 15.72 11.37
C ASP A 56 4.65 14.29 11.70
N ALA A 57 3.74 13.42 12.13
CA ALA A 57 4.07 12.03 12.49
C ALA A 57 4.65 11.23 11.31
N TRP A 58 4.35 11.63 10.07
CA TRP A 58 4.93 11.04 8.87
C TRP A 58 6.43 11.32 8.71
N ARG A 59 7.01 12.36 9.35
CA ARG A 59 8.45 12.68 9.24
C ARG A 59 9.35 11.60 9.85
N TRP A 60 8.78 10.70 10.65
CA TRP A 60 9.49 9.56 11.23
C TRP A 60 9.82 8.47 10.20
N SER A 61 9.10 8.40 9.08
CA SER A 61 9.46 7.51 7.98
C SER A 61 10.55 8.08 7.08
N LEU A 62 10.98 9.34 7.32
CA LEU A 62 12.03 10.01 6.56
C LEU A 62 13.41 10.02 7.26
N ARG A 63 13.50 9.57 8.52
CA ARG A 63 14.79 9.38 9.22
C ARG A 63 15.25 7.95 9.06
#